data_AF-A0A661AJ77-F1
#
_entry.id   AF-A0A661AJ77-F1
#
_cell.length_a   1.000
_cell.length_b   1.000
_cell.length_c   1.000
_cell.angle_alpha   90.00
_cell.angle_beta   90.00
_cell.angle_gamma   90.00
#
_symmetry.space_group_name_H-M   'P 1'
#
loop_
_entity.id
_entity.type
_entity.pdbx_description
1 polymer ?
#
loop_
_entity_poly.entity_id
_entity_poly.type
_entity_poly.pdbx_seq_one_letter_code
_entity_poly.pdbx_strand_id
1 'polypeptide(L)'
;MKRVLVWVDGYCDVIKRCLPGCMVVEESEIGNEIACDEWTLMVVDIDRVGLDNLEKLAKICPAVPLMVIGKRKGIAGEVLKKGGTWYMRKPIKEREFRELVKNLLL
;
A
#
# COMPACT_ATOMS: atom_id res chain seq x y z
N MET A 1 -9.76 -13.12 9.21
CA MET A 1 -10.12 -12.33 7.99
C MET A 1 -8.86 -11.60 7.56
N LYS A 2 -8.47 -11.66 6.27
CA LYS A 2 -7.29 -10.93 5.77
C LYS A 2 -7.70 -9.47 5.56
N ARG A 3 -7.18 -8.51 6.37
CA ARG A 3 -7.50 -7.08 6.21
C ARG A 3 -6.40 -6.39 5.42
N VAL A 4 -6.76 -5.58 4.44
CA VAL A 4 -5.80 -4.75 3.69
C VAL A 4 -5.98 -3.32 4.14
N LEU A 5 -4.87 -2.69 4.55
CA LEU A 5 -4.82 -1.29 4.92
C LEU A 5 -4.49 -0.47 3.69
N VAL A 6 -5.37 0.44 3.32
CA VAL A 6 -5.20 1.27 2.11
C VAL A 6 -5.15 2.73 2.51
N TRP A 7 -4.06 3.39 2.14
CA TRP A 7 -3.81 4.80 2.38
C TRP A 7 -3.57 5.51 1.04
N VAL A 8 -4.69 5.76 0.35
CA VAL A 8 -4.73 6.34 -0.99
C VAL A 8 -5.90 7.31 -1.09
N ASP A 9 -5.75 8.36 -1.89
CA ASP A 9 -6.89 9.19 -2.28
C ASP A 9 -7.21 8.93 -3.77
N GLY A 10 -8.51 8.84 -4.11
CA GLY A 10 -9.00 8.69 -5.49
C GLY A 10 -8.70 7.37 -6.22
N TYR A 11 -7.92 6.43 -5.66
CA TYR A 11 -7.71 5.07 -6.21
C TYR A 11 -8.48 3.97 -5.46
N CYS A 12 -9.39 4.41 -4.58
CA CYS A 12 -10.27 3.57 -3.79
C CYS A 12 -10.99 2.52 -4.64
N ASP A 13 -11.49 2.88 -5.82
CA ASP A 13 -12.44 2.00 -6.54
C ASP A 13 -11.79 0.79 -7.20
N VAL A 14 -10.56 0.92 -7.73
CA VAL A 14 -9.84 -0.23 -8.30
C VAL A 14 -9.36 -1.16 -7.18
N ILE A 15 -8.85 -0.58 -6.10
CA ILE A 15 -8.36 -1.34 -4.95
C ILE A 15 -9.52 -2.07 -4.26
N LYS A 16 -10.64 -1.38 -3.97
CA LYS A 16 -11.86 -1.97 -3.40
C LYS A 16 -12.44 -3.09 -4.27
N ARG A 17 -12.41 -2.97 -5.61
CA ARG A 17 -12.88 -4.02 -6.53
C ARG A 17 -11.97 -5.26 -6.57
N CYS A 18 -10.67 -5.07 -6.35
CA CYS A 18 -9.70 -6.15 -6.28
C CYS A 18 -9.63 -6.79 -4.89
N LEU A 19 -10.05 -6.06 -3.85
CA LEU A 19 -9.95 -6.43 -2.44
C LEU A 19 -11.28 -6.23 -1.71
N PRO A 20 -12.28 -7.11 -1.94
CA PRO A 20 -13.50 -7.09 -1.15
C PRO A 20 -13.15 -7.35 0.33
N GLY A 21 -13.42 -6.36 1.19
CA GLY A 21 -13.05 -6.40 2.62
C GLY A 21 -11.80 -5.59 3.01
N CYS A 22 -11.21 -4.81 2.10
CA CYS A 22 -10.17 -3.84 2.48
C CYS A 22 -10.72 -2.75 3.39
N MET A 23 -9.93 -2.35 4.39
CA MET A 23 -10.20 -1.16 5.19
C MET A 23 -9.37 -0.02 4.64
N VAL A 24 -10.04 1.06 4.26
CA VAL A 24 -9.38 2.30 3.84
C VAL A 24 -9.25 3.15 5.09
N VAL A 25 -8.03 3.58 5.38
CA VAL A 25 -7.71 4.39 6.55
C VAL A 25 -7.14 5.71 6.05
N GLU A 26 -7.67 6.80 6.58
CA GLU A 26 -7.26 8.14 6.18
C GLU A 26 -5.95 8.55 6.89
N GLU A 27 -5.25 9.52 6.29
CA GLU A 27 -3.98 10.04 6.83
C GLU A 27 -4.12 10.60 8.26
N SER A 28 -5.30 11.09 8.63
CA SER A 28 -5.58 11.61 9.98
C SER A 28 -5.61 10.54 11.07
N GLU A 29 -5.69 9.25 10.72
CA GLU A 29 -5.80 8.14 11.66
C GLU A 29 -4.46 7.46 11.95
N ILE A 30 -3.37 7.95 11.34
CA ILE A 30 -2.02 7.40 11.55
C ILE A 30 -1.54 7.75 12.95
N GLY A 31 -1.29 6.71 13.74
CA GLY A 31 -0.76 6.84 15.10
C GLY A 31 -1.68 6.24 16.15
N ASN A 32 -2.94 5.92 15.79
CA ASN A 32 -3.83 5.14 16.64
C ASN A 32 -3.69 3.67 16.26
N GLU A 33 -3.04 2.90 17.15
CA GLU A 33 -3.08 1.44 17.28
C GLU A 33 -3.48 0.65 16.01
N ILE A 34 -2.63 0.70 14.97
CA ILE A 34 -2.72 -0.25 13.86
C ILE A 34 -2.20 -1.58 14.41
N ALA A 35 -3.12 -2.46 14.82
CA ALA A 35 -2.79 -3.82 15.26
C ALA A 35 -2.22 -4.61 14.07
N CYS A 36 -0.89 -4.66 13.95
CA CYS A 36 -0.18 -5.20 12.78
C CYS A 36 -0.52 -6.66 12.45
N ASP A 37 -0.98 -7.43 13.43
CA ASP A 37 -1.42 -8.82 13.33
C ASP A 37 -2.72 -9.00 12.52
N GLU A 38 -3.50 -7.94 12.34
CA GLU A 38 -4.74 -7.99 11.58
C GLU A 38 -4.55 -7.73 10.07
N TRP A 39 -3.39 -7.21 9.66
CA TRP A 39 -3.14 -6.71 8.30
C TRP A 39 -2.30 -7.66 7.45
N THR A 40 -2.70 -7.83 6.20
CA THR A 40 -1.99 -8.70 5.23
C THR A 40 -1.29 -7.91 4.12
N LEU A 41 -1.63 -6.64 3.93
CA LEU A 41 -1.02 -5.76 2.95
C LEU A 41 -1.28 -4.30 3.35
N MET A 42 -0.27 -3.45 3.19
CA MET A 42 -0.40 -1.99 3.24
C MET A 42 -0.23 -1.44 1.83
N VAL A 43 -1.10 -0.51 1.41
CA VAL A 43 -1.00 0.17 0.11
C VAL A 43 -0.92 1.67 0.33
N VAL A 44 0.13 2.33 -0.16
CA VAL A 44 0.37 3.77 0.05
C VAL A 44 0.60 4.55 -1.24
N ASP A 45 0.03 5.75 -1.33
CA ASP A 45 0.27 6.70 -2.41
C ASP A 45 1.47 7.62 -2.15
N ILE A 46 2.59 7.35 -2.82
CA ILE A 46 3.85 8.08 -2.62
C ILE A 46 3.82 9.51 -3.17
N ASP A 47 2.90 9.81 -4.10
CA ASP A 47 2.76 11.17 -4.63
C ASP A 47 2.20 12.12 -3.56
N ARG A 48 1.58 11.59 -2.50
CA ARG A 48 1.08 12.33 -1.34
C ARG A 48 2.00 12.22 -0.14
N VAL A 49 2.27 10.99 0.29
CA VAL A 49 3.06 10.70 1.49
C VAL A 49 4.50 11.22 1.35
N GLY A 50 5.01 11.27 0.12
CA GLY A 50 6.38 11.64 -0.14
C GLY A 50 7.36 10.51 0.18
N LEU A 51 8.45 10.46 -0.58
CA LEU A 51 9.42 9.37 -0.50
C LEU A 51 10.20 9.36 0.83
N ASP A 52 10.33 10.52 1.48
CA ASP A 52 11.04 10.65 2.75
C ASP A 52 10.29 10.03 3.93
N ASN A 53 8.97 9.89 3.84
CA ASN A 53 8.16 9.28 4.89
C ASN A 53 8.04 7.76 4.75
N LEU A 54 8.43 7.18 3.61
CA LEU A 54 8.25 5.76 3.33
C LEU A 54 8.93 4.85 4.36
N GLU A 55 10.11 5.22 4.82
CA GLU A 55 10.86 4.45 5.81
C GLU A 55 10.15 4.42 7.18
N LYS A 56 9.48 5.52 7.56
CA LYS A 56 8.68 5.55 8.79
C LYS A 56 7.49 4.61 8.66
N LEU A 57 6.83 4.58 7.51
CA LEU A 57 5.69 3.71 7.26
C LEU A 57 6.04 2.24 7.28
N ALA A 58 7.16 1.87 6.66
CA ALA A 58 7.66 0.50 6.69
C ALA A 58 7.96 0.02 8.12
N LYS A 59 8.23 0.94 9.07
CA LYS A 59 8.47 0.62 10.48
C LYS A 59 7.19 0.50 11.33
N ILE A 60 6.05 1.01 10.86
CA ILE A 60 4.77 0.91 11.61
C ILE A 60 4.37 -0.56 11.77
N CYS A 61 4.38 -1.31 10.68
CA CYS A 61 4.08 -2.74 10.67
C CYS A 61 5.07 -3.50 9.78
N PRO A 62 6.29 -3.79 10.28
CA PRO A 62 7.38 -4.35 9.45
C PRO A 62 7.10 -5.76 8.94
N ALA A 63 6.18 -6.50 9.56
CA ALA A 63 5.76 -7.83 9.12
C ALA A 63 4.73 -7.77 7.96
N VAL A 64 4.16 -6.60 7.69
CA VAL A 64 3.11 -6.42 6.69
C VAL A 64 3.75 -5.85 5.42
N PRO A 65 3.58 -6.52 4.27
CA PRO A 65 4.13 -6.02 3.01
C PRO A 65 3.59 -4.63 2.66
N LEU A 66 4.47 -3.73 2.18
CA LEU A 66 4.14 -2.35 1.84
C LEU A 66 4.18 -2.13 0.33
N MET A 67 3.02 -2.12 -0.31
CA MET A 67 2.87 -1.74 -1.70
C MET A 67 2.82 -0.23 -1.84
N VAL A 68 3.68 0.31 -2.70
CA VAL A 68 3.73 1.73 -3.00
C VAL A 68 3.16 1.99 -4.39
N ILE A 69 2.31 2.99 -4.51
CA ILE A 69 1.76 3.45 -5.79
C ILE A 69 2.14 4.91 -6.06
N GLY A 70 2.33 5.30 -7.31
CA GLY A 70 2.63 6.71 -7.64
C GLY A 70 2.81 6.99 -9.13
N LYS A 71 3.03 8.24 -9.52
CA LYS A 71 3.20 8.65 -10.93
C LYS A 71 4.67 8.66 -11.40
N ARG A 72 5.61 8.81 -10.46
CA ARG A 72 7.04 9.01 -10.74
C ARG A 72 7.68 7.82 -11.44
N LYS A 73 8.53 8.05 -12.46
CA LYS A 73 9.31 6.99 -13.11
C LYS A 73 10.66 6.81 -12.40
N GLY A 74 11.22 5.60 -12.45
CA GLY A 74 12.58 5.33 -11.97
C GLY A 74 12.74 5.25 -10.45
N ILE A 75 11.68 5.39 -9.65
CA ILE A 75 11.78 5.39 -8.19
C ILE A 75 11.64 4.00 -7.54
N ALA A 76 11.41 2.94 -8.32
CA ALA A 76 11.16 1.60 -7.78
C ALA A 76 12.33 1.09 -6.90
N GLY A 77 13.57 1.34 -7.32
CA GLY A 77 14.75 0.95 -6.53
C GLY A 77 14.87 1.72 -5.22
N GLU A 78 14.46 2.98 -5.19
CA GLU A 78 14.47 3.79 -3.97
C GLU A 78 13.36 3.37 -3.01
N VAL A 79 12.19 3.04 -3.55
CA VAL A 79 11.07 2.45 -2.79
C VAL A 79 11.52 1.18 -2.05
N LEU A 80 12.20 0.27 -2.75
CA LEU A 80 12.72 -0.96 -2.15
C LEU A 80 13.74 -0.68 -1.04
N LYS A 81 14.67 0.25 -1.26
CA LYS A 81 15.67 0.65 -0.26
C LYS A 81 15.06 1.23 1.02
N LYS A 82 13.90 1.88 0.90
CA LYS A 82 13.18 2.51 2.02
C LYS A 82 12.13 1.61 2.67
N GLY A 83 12.14 0.31 2.37
CA GLY A 83 11.26 -0.68 3.01
C GLY A 83 9.92 -0.91 2.32
N GLY A 84 9.68 -0.27 1.16
CA GLY A 84 8.59 -0.67 0.28
C GLY A 84 8.86 -2.06 -0.30
N THR A 85 7.81 -2.85 -0.48
CA THR A 85 7.91 -4.20 -1.05
C THR A 85 7.66 -4.19 -2.56
N TRP A 86 6.77 -3.32 -3.05
CA TRP A 86 6.50 -3.15 -4.47
C TRP A 86 6.30 -1.68 -4.83
N TYR A 87 6.55 -1.35 -6.10
CA TYR A 87 6.16 -0.09 -6.69
C TYR A 87 5.29 -0.31 -7.93
N MET A 88 4.06 0.21 -7.91
CA MET A 88 3.17 0.20 -9.08
C MET A 88 2.94 1.61 -9.58
N ARG A 89 3.32 1.86 -10.84
CA ARG A 89 3.16 3.18 -11.45
C ARG A 89 1.72 3.39 -11.88
N LYS A 90 1.15 4.55 -11.52
CA LYS A 90 -0.16 5.01 -11.98
C LYS A 90 -0.13 5.34 -13.49
N PRO A 91 -1.26 5.15 -14.21
CA PRO A 91 -2.53 4.63 -13.72
C PRO A 91 -2.47 3.13 -13.40
N ILE A 92 -3.10 2.73 -12.29
CA ILE A 92 -3.12 1.34 -11.83
C ILE A 92 -4.01 0.54 -12.77
N LYS A 93 -3.44 -0.48 -13.41
CA LYS A 93 -4.21 -1.42 -14.22
C LYS A 93 -4.80 -2.50 -13.33
N GLU A 94 -6.13 -2.62 -13.34
CA GLU A 94 -6.86 -3.54 -12.46
C GLU A 94 -6.34 -4.98 -12.55
N ARG A 95 -6.09 -5.49 -13.76
CA ARG A 95 -5.59 -6.85 -13.96
C ARG A 95 -4.24 -7.10 -13.28
N GLU A 96 -3.28 -6.19 -13.49
CA GLU A 96 -1.94 -6.31 -12.90
C GLU A 96 -2.00 -6.23 -11.37
N PHE A 97 -2.83 -5.33 -10.82
CA PHE A 97 -3.05 -5.24 -9.38
C PHE A 97 -3.71 -6.50 -8.81
N ARG A 98 -4.72 -7.03 -9.50
CA ARG A 98 -5.43 -8.25 -9.09
C ARG A 98 -4.52 -9.47 -9.09
N GLU A 99 -3.67 -9.63 -10.09
CA GLU A 99 -2.69 -10.72 -10.16
C GLU A 99 -1.67 -10.63 -9.02
N LEU A 100 -1.15 -9.43 -8.75
CA LEU A 100 -0.21 -9.18 -7.65
C LEU A 100 -0.83 -9.54 -6.29
N VAL A 101 -2.03 -9.02 -6.03
CA VAL A 101 -2.73 -9.23 -4.75
C VAL A 101 -3.14 -10.69 -4.55
N LYS A 102 -3.55 -11.41 -5.60
CA LYS A 102 -3.87 -12.85 -5.50
C LYS A 102 -2.69 -13.67 -4.99
N ASN A 103 -1.47 -13.37 -5.44
CA ASN A 103 -0.27 -14.07 -5.00
C ASN A 103 0.12 -13.77 -3.55
N LEU A 104 -0.39 -12.68 -2.97
CA LEU A 104 -0.10 -12.27 -1.60
C LEU A 104 -1.16 -12.71 -0.60
N LEU A 105 -2.41 -12.82 -1.04
CA LEU A 105 -3.56 -13.09 -0.19
C LEU A 105 -4.14 -14.49 -0.33
N LEU A 106 -3.52 -15.37 -1.12
CA LEU A 106 -3.80 -16.81 -1.15
C LEU A 106 -2.65 -17.52 -0.46
#